data_AF-A0ABD0PHB3-F1
#
_entry.id   AF-A0ABD0PHB3-F1
#
_cell.length_a   1.000
_cell.length_b   1.000
_cell.length_c   1.000
_cell.angle_alpha   90.00
_cell.angle_beta   90.00
_cell.angle_gamma   90.00
#
_symmetry.space_group_name_H-M   'P 1'
#
loop_
_entity.id
_entity.type
_entity.pdbx_description
1 polymer ?
#
loop_
_entity_poly.entity_id
_entity_poly.type
_entity_poly.pdbx_seq_one_letter_code
_entity_poly.pdbx_strand_id
1 'polypeptide(L)' 'IPFMEVYKKSACKTREVLVDIIQEYPDEIEHTYIPSCVVLMRCAGCCNDEALECVPTETRNVTME' A
#
# COMPACT_ATOMS: atom_id res chain seq x y z
N ILE A 1 -21.91 3.62 -11.07
CA ILE A 1 -21.16 2.38 -10.74
C ILE A 1 -22.13 1.45 -10.01
N PRO A 2 -22.44 0.25 -10.54
CA PRO A 2 -23.29 -0.73 -9.87
C PRO A 2 -22.73 -1.14 -8.50
N PHE A 3 -23.59 -1.46 -7.54
CA PHE A 3 -23.17 -1.84 -6.18
C PHE A 3 -22.11 -2.94 -6.17
N MET A 4 -22.31 -4.00 -6.95
CA MET A 4 -21.35 -5.11 -7.05
C MET A 4 -19.99 -4.69 -7.61
N GLU A 5 -19.93 -3.63 -8.41
CA GLU A 5 -18.67 -3.10 -8.90
C GLU A 5 -17.94 -2.30 -7.81
N VAL A 6 -18.66 -1.49 -7.03
CA VAL A 6 -18.09 -0.79 -5.86
C VAL A 6 -17.52 -1.79 -4.87
N TYR A 7 -18.31 -2.80 -4.50
CA TYR A 7 -17.93 -3.84 -3.54
C TYR A 7 -16.66 -4.59 -3.97
N LYS A 8 -16.58 -5.04 -5.23
CA LYS A 8 -15.38 -5.70 -5.77
C LYS A 8 -14.17 -4.77 -5.87
N LYS A 9 -14.41 -3.49 -6.15
CA LYS A 9 -13.36 -2.48 -6.23
C LYS A 9 -12.88 -2.03 -4.86
N SER A 10 -13.66 -2.12 -3.78
CA SER A 10 -13.29 -1.70 -2.43
C SER A 10 -12.77 -2.84 -1.54
N ALA A 11 -13.07 -4.10 -1.88
CA ALA A 11 -12.61 -5.26 -1.12
C ALA A 11 -11.09 -5.29 -0.86
N CYS A 12 -10.69 -5.84 0.29
CA CYS A 12 -9.29 -6.06 0.68
C CYS A 12 -8.51 -6.82 -0.41
N LYS A 13 -7.49 -6.15 -0.98
CA LYS A 13 -6.57 -6.71 -1.97
C LYS A 13 -5.29 -5.88 -2.06
N THR A 14 -4.29 -6.40 -2.73
CA THR A 14 -3.06 -5.67 -3.02
C THR A 14 -3.31 -4.57 -4.05
N ARG A 15 -2.81 -3.36 -3.79
CA ARG A 15 -2.99 -2.16 -4.62
C ARG A 15 -1.71 -1.33 -4.66
N GLU A 16 -1.60 -0.53 -5.71
CA GLU A 16 -0.58 0.52 -5.80
C GLU A 16 -0.87 1.62 -4.79
N VAL A 17 0.12 1.92 -3.96
CA VAL A 17 0.09 2.99 -2.96
C VAL A 17 1.39 3.76 -3.08
N LEU A 18 1.30 5.09 -3.03
CA LEU A 18 2.47 5.96 -2.89
C LEU A 18 2.95 5.88 -1.45
N VAL A 19 4.15 5.34 -1.25
CA VAL A 19 4.80 5.22 0.03
C VAL A 19 5.96 6.20 0.06
N ASP A 20 6.02 7.01 1.11
CA ASP A 20 7.12 7.94 1.33
C ASP A 20 8.38 7.16 1.74
N ILE A 21 9.51 7.46 1.12
CA ILE A 21 10.76 6.75 1.40
C ILE A 21 11.18 6.97 2.85
N ILE A 22 10.89 8.14 3.45
CA ILE A 22 11.24 8.42 4.85
C ILE A 22 10.44 7.56 5.85
N GLN A 23 9.27 7.04 5.46
CA GLN A 23 8.50 6.13 6.30
C GLN A 23 9.13 4.74 6.34
N GLU A 24 9.78 4.32 5.26
CA GLU A 24 10.43 3.01 5.16
C GLU A 24 11.87 3.05 5.69
N TYR A 25 12.57 4.18 5.54
CA TYR A 25 13.95 4.39 5.98
C TYR A 25 14.05 5.66 6.85
N PRO A 26 13.47 5.67 8.07
CA PRO A 26 13.44 6.85 8.92
C PRO A 26 14.83 7.31 9.39
N ASP A 27 15.83 6.43 9.36
CA ASP A 27 17.20 6.73 9.79
C ASP A 27 18.01 7.49 8.72
N GLU A 28 17.55 7.53 7.47
CA GLU A 28 18.26 8.16 6.35
C GLU A 28 17.91 9.64 6.19
N ILE A 29 17.87 10.38 7.31
CA ILE A 29 17.50 11.80 7.35
C ILE A 29 18.47 12.73 6.60
N GLU A 30 19.69 12.27 6.32
CA GLU A 30 20.72 13.06 5.65
C GLU A 30 20.59 13.04 4.12
N HIS A 31 19.77 12.14 3.56
CA HIS A 31 19.65 11.92 2.12
C HIS A 31 18.30 12.43 1.60
N THR A 32 18.34 13.14 0.47
CA THR A 32 17.13 13.50 -0.27
C THR A 32 16.92 12.54 -1.42
N TYR A 33 15.83 11.78 -1.36
CA TYR A 33 15.42 10.89 -2.43
C TYR A 33 14.60 11.61 -3.51
N ILE A 34 14.92 11.35 -4.78
CA ILE A 34 14.19 11.88 -5.93
C ILE A 34 13.82 10.68 -6.82
N PRO A 35 12.54 10.28 -6.87
CA PRO A 35 11.39 10.86 -6.16
C PRO A 35 11.44 10.60 -4.65
N SER A 36 10.74 11.41 -3.85
CA SER A 36 10.65 11.21 -2.38
C SER A 36 9.63 10.14 -1.98
N CYS A 37 8.82 9.66 -2.92
CA CYS A 37 7.88 8.58 -2.72
C CYS A 37 7.92 7.60 -3.90
N VAL A 38 7.61 6.35 -3.62
CA VAL A 38 7.62 5.25 -4.59
C VAL A 38 6.28 4.52 -4.61
N VAL A 39 5.94 3.96 -5.76
CA VAL A 39 4.72 3.14 -5.90
C VAL A 39 5.04 1.72 -5.41
N LEU A 40 4.44 1.31 -4.31
CA LEU A 40 4.54 -0.04 -3.77
C LEU A 40 3.18 -0.75 -3.78
N MET A 41 3.23 -2.08 -3.78
CA MET A 41 2.06 -2.92 -3.64
C MET A 41 1.77 -3.15 -2.16
N ARG A 42 0.68 -2.57 -1.65
CA ARG A 42 0.24 -2.69 -0.24
C ARG A 42 -1.17 -3.28 -0.16
N CYS A 43 -1.48 -4.01 0.91
CA CYS A 43 -2.85 -4.44 1.19
C CYS A 43 -3.70 -3.22 1.54
N ALA A 44 -4.80 -3.03 0.83
CA ALA A 44 -5.71 -1.92 1.05
C ALA A 44 -7.14 -2.25 0.60
N GLY A 45 -8.10 -1.57 1.21
CA GLY A 45 -9.52 -1.80 1.02
C GLY A 45 -10.21 -2.14 2.34
N CYS A 46 -11.52 -2.36 2.27
CA CYS A 46 -12.30 -2.78 3.42
C CYS A 46 -12.45 -4.30 3.48
N CYS A 47 -12.53 -4.81 4.71
CA CYS A 47 -13.13 -6.08 5.01
C CYS A 47 -14.65 -5.91 5.12
N ASN A 48 -15.42 -6.98 4.97
CA ASN A 48 -16.89 -6.94 5.12
C ASN A 48 -17.34 -6.92 6.60
N ASP A 49 -16.41 -6.64 7.49
CA ASP A 49 -16.58 -6.55 8.93
C ASP A 49 -15.61 -5.46 9.41
N GLU A 50 -16.13 -4.47 10.13
CA GLU A 50 -15.37 -3.31 10.61
C GLU A 50 -14.39 -3.68 11.73
N ALA A 51 -14.56 -4.84 12.37
CA ALA A 51 -13.61 -5.36 13.35
C ALA A 51 -12.38 -6.03 12.70
N LEU A 52 -12.35 -6.18 11.37
CA LEU A 52 -11.26 -6.82 10.64
C LEU A 52 -10.38 -5.81 9.91
N GLU A 53 -9.07 -6.10 9.88
CA GLU A 53 -8.07 -5.32 9.17
C GLU A 53 -7.52 -6.07 7.95
N CYS A 54 -7.23 -5.34 6.88
CA CYS A 54 -6.66 -5.88 5.65
C CYS A 54 -5.13 -5.98 5.76
N VAL A 55 -4.61 -7.16 6.11
CA VAL A 55 -3.18 -7.39 6.35
C VAL A 55 -2.53 -8.27 5.27
N PRO A 56 -1.21 -8.15 5.01
CA PRO A 56 -0.51 -8.99 4.04
C PRO A 56 -0.32 -10.43 4.56
N THR A 57 -0.58 -11.42 3.70
CA THR A 57 -0.29 -12.84 3.97
C THR A 57 1.04 -13.30 3.37
N GLU A 58 1.56 -12.57 2.40
CA GLU A 58 2.83 -12.82 1.72
C GLU A 58 3.44 -11.46 1.28
N THR A 59 4.75 -11.34 1.36
CA THR A 59 5.49 -10.14 0.93
C THR A 59 6.72 -10.52 0.12
N ARG A 60 7.21 -9.59 -0.71
CA ARG A 60 8.46 -9.73 -1.46
C ARG A 60 9.14 -8.39 -1.57
N ASN A 61 10.47 -8.41 -1.62
CA ASN A 61 11.27 -7.21 -1.81
C ASN A 61 11.31 -6.82 -3.28
N VAL A 62 11.39 -5.51 -3.54
CA VAL A 62 11.58 -4.92 -4.87
C VAL A 62 12.70 -3.90 -4.75
N THR A 63 13.57 -3.86 -5.75
CA THR A 63 14.64 -2.85 -5.87
C THR A 63 14.22 -1.85 -6.95
N MET A 64 14.38 -0.56 -6.67
CA MET A 64 14.03 0.53 -7.56
C MET A 64 15.32 1.32 -7.90
N GLU A 65 15.35 1.95 -9.07
CA GLU A 65 16.46 2.81 -9.54
C GLU A 65 16.35 4.24 -9.00
#